data_AF-A0A2D4QR77-F1
#
_entry.id   AF-A0A2D4QR77-F1
#
_cell.length_a   1.000
_cell.length_b   1.000
_cell.length_c   1.000
_cell.angle_alpha   90.00
_cell.angle_beta   90.00
_cell.angle_gamma   90.00
#
_symmetry.space_group_name_H-M   'P 1'
#
loop_
_entity.id
_entity.type
_entity.pdbx_description
1 polymer ?
#
loop_
_entity_poly.entity_id
_entity_poly.type
_entity_poly.pdbx_seq_one_letter_code
_entity_poly.pdbx_strand_id
1 'polypeptide(L)'
;MFKHVLDQAKSRILESKIADNPLSRNIADSLGKTLNFSQEVALDKILLLMDEFNDALPYLSAAGYTLDQLEVELGLPPKLIPHFVYAQDSEIDSETTLENLKNNRLGYNLLKILIMAGDYQDKFKFSQMSFCHLEIELSVIPTVRLAYKSHQSKSHQIT
;
A
#
# COMPACT_ATOMS: atom_id res chain seq x y z
N MET A 1 -24.13 16.83 7.82
CA MET A 1 -23.71 16.38 9.17
C MET A 1 -22.19 16.20 9.26
N PHE A 2 -21.55 15.45 8.35
CA PHE A 2 -20.09 15.21 8.36
C PHE A 2 -19.20 16.47 8.24
N LYS A 3 -19.55 17.45 7.39
CA LYS A 3 -18.79 18.70 7.25
C LYS A 3 -18.63 19.45 8.59
N HIS A 4 -19.69 19.49 9.38
CA HIS A 4 -19.69 20.16 10.69
C HIS A 4 -18.78 19.45 11.71
N VAL A 5 -18.68 18.12 11.65
CA VAL A 5 -17.75 17.34 12.49
C VAL A 5 -16.30 17.58 12.06
N LEU A 6 -16.04 17.69 10.74
CA LEU A 6 -14.72 18.02 10.22
C LEU A 6 -14.28 19.44 10.63
N ASP A 7 -15.19 20.42 10.54
CA ASP A 7 -14.89 21.81 10.88
C ASP A 7 -14.66 22.00 12.40
N GLN A 8 -15.37 21.23 13.24
CA GLN A 8 -15.11 21.16 14.67
C GLN A 8 -13.79 20.47 15.01
N ALA A 9 -13.37 19.46 14.24
CA ALA A 9 -12.06 18.84 14.43
C ALA A 9 -10.92 19.79 14.03
N LYS A 10 -11.06 20.53 12.91
CA LYS A 10 -10.09 21.52 12.44
C LYS A 10 -9.85 22.64 13.45
N SER A 11 -10.93 23.23 13.98
CA SER A 11 -10.84 24.29 14.99
C SER A 11 -10.16 23.82 16.27
N ARG A 12 -10.48 22.61 16.76
CA ARG A 12 -9.86 22.05 17.98
C ARG A 12 -8.37 21.74 17.83
N ILE A 13 -7.93 21.27 16.66
CA ILE A 13 -6.51 21.02 16.38
C ILE A 13 -5.73 22.36 16.32
N LEU A 14 -6.33 23.38 15.71
CA LEU A 14 -5.74 24.72 15.58
C LEU A 14 -5.67 25.46 16.92
N GLU A 15 -6.64 25.25 17.81
CA GLU A 15 -6.71 25.86 19.14
C GLU A 15 -5.84 25.14 20.19
N SER A 16 -5.56 23.84 20.01
CA SER A 16 -4.64 23.12 20.88
C SER A 16 -3.19 23.56 20.59
N LYS A 17 -2.51 24.11 21.59
CA LYS A 17 -1.07 24.45 21.54
C LYS A 17 -0.19 23.20 21.43
N ILE A 18 -0.26 22.48 20.31
CA ILE A 18 0.67 21.41 19.91
C ILE A 18 1.69 22.00 18.92
N ALA A 19 2.18 23.20 19.21
CA ALA A 19 3.34 23.81 18.60
C ALA A 19 4.36 23.87 19.74
N ASP A 20 5.33 22.97 19.82
CA ASP A 20 6.65 23.24 19.24
C ASP A 20 7.48 21.95 19.03
N ASN A 21 6.88 20.89 18.46
CA ASN A 21 7.66 19.71 18.03
C ASN A 21 7.59 19.56 16.49
N PRO A 22 8.72 19.39 15.78
CA PRO A 22 8.73 19.16 14.34
C PRO A 22 7.84 17.97 13.89
N LEU A 23 7.61 16.97 14.75
CA LEU A 23 6.74 15.84 14.45
C LEU A 23 5.25 16.25 14.34
N SER A 24 4.76 17.13 15.22
CA SER A 24 3.35 17.56 15.20
C SER A 24 3.06 18.48 14.01
N ARG A 25 4.04 19.31 13.62
CA ARG A 25 3.93 20.18 12.45
C ARG A 25 3.85 19.36 11.15
N ASN A 26 4.68 18.32 11.00
CA ASN A 26 4.62 17.41 9.84
C ASN A 26 3.29 16.63 9.77
N ILE A 27 2.76 16.19 10.91
CA ILE A 27 1.45 15.53 10.97
C ILE A 27 0.32 16.50 10.60
N ALA A 28 0.33 17.72 11.13
CA ALA A 28 -0.65 18.75 10.79
C ALA A 28 -0.59 19.17 9.30
N ASP A 29 0.61 19.30 8.73
CA ASP A 29 0.81 19.63 7.32
C ASP A 29 0.36 18.50 6.38
N SER A 30 0.64 17.25 6.75
CA SER A 30 0.19 16.06 6.02
C SER A 30 -1.34 15.90 6.07
N LEU A 31 -1.95 16.16 7.25
CA LEU A 31 -3.39 16.20 7.41
C LEU A 31 -4.02 17.38 6.65
N GLY A 32 -3.39 18.56 6.65
CA GLY A 32 -3.86 19.72 5.91
C GLY A 32 -3.91 19.49 4.39
N LYS A 33 -2.90 18.82 3.83
CA LYS A 33 -2.88 18.42 2.41
C LYS A 33 -3.97 17.39 2.08
N THR A 34 -4.26 16.49 3.01
CA THR A 34 -5.26 15.43 2.88
C THR A 34 -6.70 15.92 3.08
N LEU A 35 -6.93 16.91 3.95
CA LEU A 35 -8.25 17.46 4.29
C LEU A 35 -8.85 18.41 3.24
N ASN A 36 -8.08 18.78 2.22
CA ASN A 36 -8.54 19.60 1.09
C ASN A 36 -9.19 18.74 -0.02
N PHE A 37 -9.30 17.43 0.15
CA PHE A 37 -10.00 16.55 -0.77
C PHE A 37 -11.50 16.51 -0.50
N SER A 38 -12.30 16.80 -1.53
CA SER A 38 -13.71 16.39 -1.54
C SER A 38 -13.80 14.88 -1.78
N GLN A 39 -14.92 14.27 -1.38
CA GLN A 39 -15.18 12.84 -1.60
C GLN A 39 -15.17 12.47 -3.09
N GLU A 40 -15.70 13.33 -3.96
CA GLU A 40 -15.69 13.13 -5.43
C GLU A 40 -14.26 13.08 -5.98
N VAL A 41 -13.43 14.06 -5.63
CA VAL A 41 -12.02 14.11 -6.08
C VAL A 41 -11.21 12.94 -5.52
N ALA A 42 -11.57 12.42 -4.35
CA ALA A 42 -10.93 11.24 -3.77
C ALA A 42 -11.26 9.97 -4.56
N LEU A 43 -12.54 9.79 -4.93
CA LEU A 43 -12.98 8.66 -5.74
C LEU A 43 -12.36 8.68 -7.13
N ASP A 44 -12.31 9.83 -7.79
CA ASP A 44 -11.69 9.95 -9.11
C ASP A 44 -10.21 9.55 -9.08
N LYS A 45 -9.48 9.93 -8.02
CA LYS A 45 -8.06 9.57 -7.91
C LYS A 45 -7.85 8.09 -7.63
N ILE A 46 -8.70 7.43 -6.84
CA ILE A 46 -8.54 5.99 -6.63
C ILE A 46 -8.88 5.19 -7.90
N LEU A 47 -9.83 5.66 -8.71
CA LEU A 47 -10.11 5.04 -10.02
C LEU A 47 -8.91 5.16 -10.96
N LEU A 48 -8.31 6.35 -11.07
CA LEU A 48 -7.09 6.55 -11.88
C LEU A 48 -5.92 5.67 -11.40
N LEU A 49 -5.73 5.56 -10.08
CA LEU A 49 -4.72 4.67 -9.51
C LEU A 49 -5.01 3.20 -9.83
N MET A 50 -6.28 2.81 -9.85
CA MET A 50 -6.70 1.44 -10.16
C MET A 50 -6.45 1.09 -11.62
N ASP A 51 -6.63 2.03 -12.56
CA ASP A 51 -6.30 1.84 -13.97
C ASP A 51 -4.79 1.62 -14.16
N GLU A 52 -3.95 2.50 -13.60
CA GLU A 52 -2.48 2.32 -13.62
C GLU A 52 -2.05 1.01 -12.95
N PHE A 53 -2.72 0.62 -11.87
CA PHE A 53 -2.44 -0.62 -11.17
C PHE A 53 -2.79 -1.84 -12.02
N ASN A 54 -3.97 -1.86 -12.64
CA ASN A 54 -4.40 -2.95 -13.51
C ASN A 54 -3.48 -3.10 -14.73
N ASP A 55 -3.05 -2.00 -15.33
CA ASP A 55 -2.10 -2.00 -16.45
C ASP A 55 -0.74 -2.59 -16.06
N ALA A 56 -0.36 -2.50 -14.77
CA ALA A 56 0.89 -3.06 -14.27
C ALA A 56 0.81 -4.57 -14.04
N LEU A 57 -0.36 -5.12 -13.70
CA LEU A 57 -0.52 -6.51 -13.26
C LEU A 57 0.07 -7.56 -14.22
N PRO A 58 -0.11 -7.48 -15.56
CA PRO A 58 0.47 -8.46 -16.47
C PRO A 58 2.00 -8.52 -16.38
N TYR A 59 2.64 -7.36 -16.22
CA TYR A 59 4.10 -7.27 -16.12
C TYR A 59 4.59 -7.78 -14.76
N LEU A 60 3.88 -7.47 -13.66
CA LEU A 60 4.20 -7.98 -12.33
C LEU A 60 4.05 -9.51 -12.26
N SER A 61 3.00 -10.05 -12.88
CA SER A 61 2.78 -11.49 -12.98
C SER A 61 3.87 -12.17 -13.80
N ALA A 62 4.30 -11.58 -14.92
CA ALA A 62 5.41 -12.10 -15.72
C ALA A 62 6.75 -12.10 -14.94
N ALA A 63 6.91 -11.18 -13.98
CA ALA A 63 8.04 -11.13 -13.07
C ALA A 63 7.92 -12.06 -11.83
N GLY A 64 6.91 -12.93 -11.78
CA GLY A 64 6.73 -13.92 -10.71
C GLY A 64 5.96 -13.41 -9.48
N TYR A 65 5.37 -12.22 -9.55
CA TYR A 65 4.54 -11.67 -8.48
C TYR A 65 3.06 -11.80 -8.81
N THR A 66 2.34 -12.62 -8.05
CA THR A 66 0.90 -12.82 -8.23
C THR A 66 0.14 -11.98 -7.22
N LEU A 67 -0.85 -11.20 -7.68
CA LEU A 67 -1.79 -10.51 -6.79
C LEU A 67 -2.74 -11.55 -6.19
N ASP A 68 -2.69 -11.73 -4.87
CA ASP A 68 -3.54 -12.68 -4.13
C ASP A 68 -4.81 -11.99 -3.60
N GLN A 69 -4.66 -10.75 -3.11
CA GLN A 69 -5.75 -9.96 -2.55
C GLN A 69 -5.54 -8.47 -2.84
N LEU A 70 -6.63 -7.71 -2.90
CA LEU A 70 -6.62 -6.26 -3.00
C LEU A 70 -7.60 -5.68 -1.98
N GLU A 71 -7.12 -4.82 -1.10
CA GLU A 71 -7.99 -4.03 -0.23
C GLU A 71 -8.10 -2.60 -0.74
N VAL A 72 -9.31 -2.05 -0.66
CA VAL A 72 -9.62 -0.68 -1.09
C VAL A 72 -10.25 0.06 0.08
N GLU A 73 -9.52 1.00 0.67
CA GLU A 73 -10.06 1.89 1.70
C GLU A 73 -10.70 3.10 1.02
N LEU A 74 -12.02 3.27 1.15
CA LEU A 74 -12.76 4.41 0.59
C LEU A 74 -12.81 5.64 1.52
N GLY A 75 -12.11 5.58 2.66
CA GLY A 75 -11.98 6.70 3.60
C GLY A 75 -11.27 7.90 2.96
N LEU A 76 -11.15 9.02 3.69
CA LEU A 76 -10.33 10.16 3.26
C LEU A 76 -9.04 10.18 4.08
N PRO A 77 -7.85 9.99 3.46
CA PRO A 77 -7.62 9.73 2.04
C PRO A 77 -7.91 8.26 1.67
N PRO A 78 -8.31 7.98 0.43
CA PRO A 78 -8.58 6.61 0.01
C PRO A 78 -7.25 5.89 -0.22
N LYS A 79 -7.26 4.55 -0.12
CA LYS A 79 -6.04 3.74 -0.24
C LYS A 79 -6.27 2.48 -1.03
N LEU A 80 -5.21 2.06 -1.71
CA LEU A 80 -5.13 0.76 -2.37
C LEU A 80 -4.05 -0.06 -1.67
N ILE A 81 -4.40 -1.27 -1.22
CA ILE A 81 -3.50 -2.15 -0.47
C ILE A 81 -3.46 -3.51 -1.16
N PRO A 82 -2.60 -3.67 -2.19
CA PRO A 82 -2.38 -4.97 -2.81
C PRO A 82 -1.55 -5.92 -1.95
N HIS A 83 -1.93 -7.19 -2.00
CA HIS A 83 -1.25 -8.31 -1.35
C HIS A 83 -0.66 -9.21 -2.44
N PHE A 84 0.66 -9.31 -2.49
CA PHE A 84 1.38 -10.09 -3.49
C PHE A 84 2.02 -11.33 -2.87
N VAL A 85 2.00 -12.43 -3.63
CA VAL A 85 2.81 -13.62 -3.36
C VAL A 85 3.90 -13.74 -4.41
N TYR A 86 5.07 -14.23 -4.01
CA TYR A 86 6.20 -14.44 -4.90
C TYR A 86 6.36 -15.93 -5.21
N ALA A 87 6.44 -16.26 -6.50
CA ALA A 87 6.80 -17.61 -6.93
C ALA A 87 8.31 -17.81 -6.78
N GLN A 88 8.72 -18.59 -5.77
CA GLN A 88 10.13 -18.75 -5.35
C GLN A 88 11.06 -19.33 -6.44
N ASP A 89 10.49 -19.94 -7.49
CA ASP A 89 11.23 -20.59 -8.59
C ASP A 89 11.26 -19.74 -9.90
N SER A 90 10.84 -18.47 -9.83
CA SER A 90 10.80 -17.57 -10.99
C SER A 90 12.17 -16.91 -11.21
N GLU A 91 12.88 -17.25 -12.29
CA GLU A 91 13.95 -16.38 -12.81
C GLU A 91 13.33 -15.06 -13.30
N ILE A 92 13.48 -14.01 -12.48
CA ILE A 92 12.92 -12.69 -12.79
C ILE A 92 13.84 -11.98 -13.80
N ASP A 93 13.38 -11.76 -15.02
CA ASP A 93 13.97 -10.74 -15.90
C ASP A 93 13.49 -9.35 -15.46
N SER A 94 14.06 -8.90 -14.34
CA SER A 94 13.67 -7.65 -13.68
C SER A 94 13.96 -6.42 -14.54
N GLU A 95 15.01 -6.44 -15.36
CA GLU A 95 15.43 -5.32 -16.18
C GLU A 95 14.46 -5.10 -17.35
N THR A 96 14.13 -6.17 -18.09
CA THR A 96 13.12 -6.11 -19.16
C THR A 96 11.75 -5.74 -18.61
N THR A 97 11.37 -6.27 -17.44
CA THR A 97 10.08 -5.94 -16.82
C THR A 97 10.01 -4.47 -16.39
N LEU A 98 11.09 -3.93 -15.82
CA LEU A 98 11.18 -2.51 -15.47
C LEU A 98 11.10 -1.62 -16.72
N GLU A 99 11.75 -2.01 -17.82
CA GLU A 99 11.68 -1.25 -19.08
C GLU A 99 10.25 -1.24 -19.66
N ASN A 100 9.54 -2.37 -19.61
CA ASN A 100 8.14 -2.46 -20.02
C ASN A 100 7.21 -1.57 -19.18
N LEU A 101 7.57 -1.33 -17.91
CA LEU A 101 6.83 -0.49 -16.99
C LEU A 101 7.26 0.99 -16.98
N LYS A 102 8.23 1.42 -17.79
CA LYS A 102 8.79 2.79 -17.71
C LYS A 102 7.76 3.92 -17.85
N ASN A 103 6.67 3.66 -18.58
CA ASN A 103 5.57 4.61 -18.79
C ASN A 103 4.45 4.45 -17.76
N ASN A 104 4.48 3.38 -16.95
CA ASN A 104 3.57 3.14 -15.84
C ASN A 104 4.35 3.35 -14.53
N ARG A 105 4.37 4.60 -14.05
CA ARG A 105 5.18 4.99 -12.89
C ARG A 105 4.77 4.23 -11.63
N LEU A 106 3.49 3.95 -11.44
CA LEU A 106 3.00 3.17 -10.31
C LEU A 106 3.57 1.74 -10.37
N GLY A 107 3.35 1.04 -11.48
CA GLY A 107 3.84 -0.31 -11.71
C GLY A 107 5.36 -0.44 -11.60
N TYR A 108 6.10 0.52 -12.16
CA TYR A 108 7.56 0.56 -12.09
C TYR A 108 8.07 0.63 -10.63
N ASN A 109 7.49 1.52 -9.82
CA ASN A 109 7.85 1.63 -8.41
C ASN A 109 7.40 0.41 -7.60
N LEU A 110 6.23 -0.13 -7.93
CA LEU A 110 5.69 -1.33 -7.32
C LEU A 110 6.63 -2.53 -7.54
N LEU A 111 7.11 -2.72 -8.77
CA LEU A 111 8.09 -3.77 -9.08
C LEU A 111 9.39 -3.61 -8.30
N LYS A 112 9.92 -2.37 -8.16
CA LYS A 112 11.10 -2.13 -7.33
C LYS A 112 10.91 -2.51 -5.87
N ILE A 113 9.74 -2.18 -5.31
CA ILE A 113 9.39 -2.55 -3.94
C ILE A 113 9.28 -4.07 -3.80
N LEU A 114 8.65 -4.73 -4.77
CA LEU A 114 8.49 -6.19 -4.79
C LEU A 114 9.84 -6.90 -4.82
N ILE A 115 10.76 -6.48 -5.70
CA ILE A 115 12.14 -7.00 -5.78
C ILE A 115 12.87 -6.81 -4.46
N MET A 116 12.86 -5.57 -3.93
CA MET A 116 13.48 -5.27 -2.65
C MET A 116 12.92 -6.17 -1.54
N ALA A 117 11.60 -6.33 -1.46
CA ALA A 117 10.96 -7.14 -0.43
C ALA A 117 11.30 -8.62 -0.55
N GLY A 118 11.40 -9.14 -1.78
CA GLY A 118 11.92 -10.48 -2.08
C GLY A 118 13.33 -10.68 -1.50
N ASP A 119 14.22 -9.70 -1.65
CA ASP A 119 15.58 -9.75 -1.08
C ASP A 119 15.63 -9.75 0.46
N TYR A 120 14.54 -9.36 1.13
CA TYR A 120 14.44 -9.33 2.59
C TYR A 120 13.63 -10.48 3.19
N GLN A 121 12.77 -11.16 2.42
CA GLN A 121 11.90 -12.22 2.95
C GLN A 121 12.71 -13.34 3.63
N ASP A 122 13.85 -13.72 3.06
CA ASP A 122 14.70 -14.82 3.53
C ASP A 122 15.64 -14.42 4.68
N LYS A 123 15.75 -13.11 4.94
CA LYS A 123 16.58 -12.57 6.03
C LYS A 123 15.89 -12.69 7.38
N PHE A 124 14.56 -12.70 7.41
CA PHE A 124 13.78 -12.90 8.63
C PHE A 124 13.38 -14.37 8.76
N LYS A 125 14.01 -15.08 9.71
CA LYS A 125 13.74 -16.50 9.97
C LYS A 125 13.00 -16.68 11.28
N PHE A 126 11.83 -17.30 11.20
CA PHE A 126 11.00 -17.65 12.35
C PHE A 126 10.82 -19.18 12.39
N SER A 127 10.97 -19.79 13.57
CA SER A 127 10.94 -21.25 13.70
C SER A 127 9.56 -21.89 13.47
N GLN A 128 8.48 -21.14 13.71
CA GLN A 128 7.10 -21.64 13.63
C GLN A 128 6.22 -20.82 12.67
N MET A 129 6.83 -20.00 11.82
CA MET A 129 6.12 -19.17 10.86
C MET A 129 6.80 -19.20 9.50
N SER A 130 6.00 -19.21 8.44
CA SER A 130 6.46 -19.13 7.07
C SER A 130 6.04 -17.77 6.48
N PHE A 131 6.83 -17.28 5.53
CA PHE A 131 6.38 -16.17 4.69
C PHE A 131 5.05 -16.54 4.04
N CYS A 132 4.13 -15.58 3.98
CA CYS A 132 2.80 -15.76 3.41
C CYS A 132 2.62 -14.86 2.20
N HIS A 133 2.72 -13.55 2.39
CA HIS A 133 2.50 -12.55 1.35
C HIS A 133 3.17 -11.21 1.72
N LEU A 134 3.29 -10.35 0.73
CA LEU A 134 3.72 -8.97 0.85
C LEU A 134 2.50 -8.05 0.78
N GLU A 135 2.36 -7.11 1.69
CA GLU A 135 1.35 -6.04 1.62
C GLU A 135 2.03 -4.72 1.30
N ILE A 136 1.45 -3.96 0.37
CA ILE A 136 1.95 -2.63 0.01
C ILE A 136 0.81 -1.64 0.13
N GLU A 137 0.91 -0.71 1.07
CA GLU A 137 -0.05 0.39 1.17
C GLU A 137 0.34 1.50 0.19
N LEU A 138 -0.40 1.63 -0.92
CA LEU A 138 -0.19 2.66 -1.94
C LEU A 138 -0.80 3.98 -1.47
N SER A 139 -0.03 4.68 -0.63
CA SER A 139 -0.32 6.04 -0.18
C SER A 139 0.79 7.01 -0.61
N VAL A 140 0.70 8.28 -0.20
CA VAL A 140 1.77 9.28 -0.45
C VAL A 140 3.13 8.81 0.08
N ILE A 141 3.13 8.05 1.17
CA ILE A 141 4.30 7.36 1.70
C ILE A 141 4.00 5.85 1.69
N PRO A 142 4.63 5.07 0.81
CA PRO A 142 4.34 3.65 0.73
C PRO A 142 4.80 2.95 2.01
N THR A 143 3.94 2.07 2.54
CA THR A 143 4.32 1.15 3.62
C THR A 143 4.40 -0.26 3.06
N VAL A 144 5.46 -0.98 3.39
CA VAL A 144 5.71 -2.33 2.92
C VAL A 144 5.71 -3.26 4.12
N ARG A 145 4.92 -4.34 4.09
CA ARG A 145 4.83 -5.33 5.17
C ARG A 145 5.08 -6.72 4.62
N LEU A 146 6.03 -7.44 5.22
CA LEU A 146 6.23 -8.87 5.00
C LEU A 146 5.35 -9.62 6.01
N ALA A 147 4.32 -10.31 5.53
CA ALA A 147 3.42 -11.07 6.38
C ALA A 147 3.90 -12.51 6.53
N TYR A 148 3.99 -12.97 7.78
CA TYR A 148 4.34 -14.35 8.12
C TYR A 148 3.16 -14.98 8.85
N LYS A 149 2.83 -16.23 8.54
CA LYS A 149 1.74 -16.96 9.19
C LYS A 149 2.28 -18.14 9.98
N SER A 150 1.66 -18.43 11.11
CA SER A 150 1.99 -19.61 11.92
C SER A 150 1.64 -20.89 11.17
N HIS A 151 2.49 -21.90 11.28
CA HIS A 151 2.25 -23.23 10.71
C HIS A 151 1.01 -23.93 11.29
N GLN A 152 0.47 -23.44 12.42
CA GLN A 152 -0.70 -24.03 13.09
C GLN A 152 -2.05 -23.46 12.59
N SER A 153 -2.06 -22.51 11.66
CA SER A 153 -3.30 -21.96 11.12
C SER A 153 -3.91 -22.88 10.05
N LYS A 154 -4.49 -24.01 10.48
CA LYS A 154 -5.52 -24.73 9.72
C LYS A 154 -6.73 -24.95 10.62
N SER A 155 -7.91 -24.65 10.05
CA SER A 155 -9.25 -25.07 10.47
C SER A 155 -9.98 -24.21 11.51
N HIS A 156 -10.83 -23.30 11.02
CA HIS A 156 -12.25 -23.22 11.43
C HIS A 156 -13.07 -22.93 10.16
N GLN A 157 -13.24 -23.96 9.30
CA GLN A 157 -14.41 -23.98 8.44
C GLN A 157 -15.59 -24.35 9.34
N ILE A 158 -16.42 -23.36 9.65
CA ILE A 158 -17.68 -23.59 10.34
C ILE A 158 -18.61 -24.24 9.31
N THR A 159 -18.99 -25.48 9.61
CA THR A 159 -20.06 -26.24 8.97
C THR A 159 -21.41 -25.65 9.34
#